data_AF-A0A946VP31-F1
#
_entry.id   AF-A0A946VP31-F1
#
_cell.length_a   1.000
_cell.length_b   1.000
_cell.length_c   1.000
_cell.angle_alpha   90.00
_cell.angle_beta   90.00
_cell.angle_gamma   90.00
#
_symmetry.space_group_name_H-M   'P 1'
#
loop_
_entity.id
_entity.type
_entity.pdbx_description
1 polymer ?
#
loop_
_entity_poly.entity_id
_entity_poly.type
_entity_poly.pdbx_seq_one_letter_code
_entity_poly.pdbx_strand_id
1 'polypeptide(L)'
;GSVAAFDFLYLPRLHRAGYVAPALGQNKVANLSPGGYVMDSIPGFYQHVIVLDFKSLYPSIIRTFHVDPLALVEGLVEEDPIEGFDGGAFSRSSYLLPELIENLWQARDRAKATGNKVLSQAIKIIMNSFYGVLGTTGCRFFDPRLVSSITRRGHQIIKESKDFIEQRGYQVIYGDTDSVFVLTGATDADAVADIGQDLASRLNSWWIEKLQSELQVDSCLEIEFETHFHKFLMPTIRGAETGSKKRYAGLVKTGPDDQEFELIFKGLEAVRSDWSPLARRFQKQLYELIFLDQPYENYILLTVLALEQGDRDQELVLRRRLRRKLDDYVKNVPPHVQAARKEVRIRKERGLPPLYEQGGWIEYLMTVNGPEPRRFLQSPIDYEFYIERQITPIADSILVFKSTSMKELLDKQIELF
;
A
#
# COMPACT_ATOMS: atom_id res chain seq x y z
N GLY A 1 9.06 6.18 19.72
CA GLY A 1 10.24 5.31 19.90
C GLY A 1 11.32 5.56 18.86
N SER A 2 10.99 5.59 17.56
CA SER A 2 11.97 5.61 16.47
C SER A 2 13.01 6.74 16.52
N VAL A 3 12.61 7.97 16.87
CA VAL A 3 13.56 9.10 17.00
C VAL A 3 14.61 8.81 18.08
N ALA A 4 14.20 8.31 19.24
CA ALA A 4 15.12 7.98 20.32
C ALA A 4 16.08 6.83 19.94
N ALA A 5 15.58 5.84 19.17
CA ALA A 5 16.42 4.75 18.67
C ALA A 5 17.46 5.26 17.65
N PHE A 6 17.06 6.18 16.76
CA PHE A 6 17.98 6.83 15.84
C PHE A 6 19.06 7.62 16.59
N ASP A 7 18.66 8.48 17.53
CA ASP A 7 19.59 9.24 18.39
C ASP A 7 20.58 8.30 19.09
N PHE A 8 20.11 7.22 19.70
CA PHE A 8 20.97 6.26 20.42
C PHE A 8 22.03 5.62 19.52
N LEU A 9 21.68 5.28 18.28
CA LEU A 9 22.60 4.62 17.35
C LEU A 9 23.52 5.62 16.63
N TYR A 10 23.03 6.83 16.36
CA TYR A 10 23.71 7.83 15.54
C TYR A 10 24.66 8.72 16.36
N LEU A 11 24.24 9.22 17.52
CA LEU A 11 25.01 10.19 18.31
C LEU A 11 26.42 9.73 18.70
N PRO A 12 26.65 8.48 19.17
CA PRO A 12 28.00 8.04 19.53
C PRO A 12 28.94 8.00 18.33
N ARG A 13 28.42 7.72 17.13
CA ARG A 13 29.19 7.70 15.88
C ARG A 13 29.50 9.12 15.42
N LEU A 14 28.50 10.00 15.46
CA LEU A 14 28.66 11.42 15.14
C LEU A 14 29.73 12.09 16.03
N HIS A 15 29.71 11.80 17.33
CA HIS A 15 30.72 12.35 18.26
C HIS A 15 32.13 11.85 17.95
N ARG A 16 32.30 10.59 17.52
CA ARG A 16 33.60 10.06 17.09
C ARG A 16 34.08 10.66 15.77
N ALA A 17 33.16 11.08 14.92
CA ALA A 17 33.46 11.85 13.70
C ALA A 17 33.78 13.32 13.99
N GLY A 18 33.79 13.76 15.26
CA GLY A 18 34.13 15.14 15.65
C GLY A 18 32.96 16.11 15.62
N TYR A 19 31.73 15.63 15.41
CA TYR A 19 30.53 16.46 15.32
C TYR A 19 29.64 16.33 16.56
N VAL A 20 28.91 17.38 16.87
CA VAL A 20 27.82 17.37 17.87
C VAL A 20 26.49 17.53 17.17
N ALA A 21 25.45 16.90 17.71
CA ALA A 21 24.14 16.95 17.09
C ALA A 21 23.47 18.33 17.26
N PRO A 22 22.63 18.74 16.29
CA PRO A 22 21.84 19.95 16.39
C PRO A 22 20.79 19.89 17.51
N ALA A 23 20.30 21.06 17.92
CA ALA A 23 19.16 21.18 18.81
C ALA A 23 17.84 20.85 18.08
N LEU A 24 16.86 20.32 18.82
CA LEU A 24 15.52 20.07 18.28
C LEU A 24 14.87 21.37 17.78
N GLY A 25 14.25 21.32 16.60
CA GLY A 25 13.48 22.43 16.04
C GLY A 25 14.31 23.59 15.46
N GLN A 26 15.61 23.38 15.18
CA GLN A 26 16.42 24.36 14.42
C GLN A 26 15.84 24.58 13.01
N ASN A 27 15.46 23.51 12.31
CA ASN A 27 14.78 23.58 11.02
C ASN A 27 13.27 23.70 11.22
N LYS A 28 12.74 24.92 11.03
CA LYS A 28 11.28 25.23 11.08
C LYS A 28 10.59 25.16 9.72
N VAL A 29 11.34 24.85 8.65
CA VAL A 29 10.79 24.69 7.31
C VAL A 29 9.82 23.51 7.32
N ALA A 30 8.61 23.71 6.80
CA ALA A 30 7.65 22.63 6.67
C ALA A 30 8.23 21.53 5.78
N ASN A 31 8.02 20.26 6.16
CA ASN A 31 8.40 19.15 5.30
C ASN A 31 7.53 19.19 4.03
N LEU A 32 8.13 19.62 2.92
CA LEU A 32 7.51 19.69 1.59
C LEU A 32 7.86 18.46 0.73
N SER A 33 8.61 17.50 1.27
CA SER A 33 9.09 16.37 0.49
C SER A 33 7.94 15.45 0.06
N PRO A 34 7.92 15.04 -1.22
CA PRO A 34 6.86 14.16 -1.71
C PRO A 34 6.96 12.78 -1.05
N GLY A 35 5.82 12.08 -0.93
CA GLY A 35 5.79 10.67 -0.54
C GLY A 35 6.32 9.74 -1.64
N GLY A 36 6.07 8.44 -1.54
CA GLY A 36 6.41 7.48 -2.60
C GLY A 36 5.73 7.80 -3.93
N TYR A 37 6.41 7.51 -5.04
CA TYR A 37 5.83 7.67 -6.38
C TYR A 37 4.79 6.59 -6.63
N VAL A 38 3.62 6.97 -7.11
CA VAL A 38 2.61 6.00 -7.55
C VAL A 38 2.22 6.36 -8.97
N MET A 39 2.60 5.48 -9.89
CA MET A 39 2.29 5.62 -11.31
C MET A 39 0.78 5.66 -11.52
N ASP A 40 0.35 6.36 -12.55
CA ASP A 40 -0.99 6.15 -13.06
C ASP A 40 -1.09 4.72 -13.61
N SER A 41 -2.17 4.03 -13.27
CA SER A 41 -2.39 2.67 -13.71
C SER A 41 -3.16 2.64 -15.03
N ILE A 42 -2.87 1.62 -15.84
CA ILE A 42 -3.67 1.27 -17.00
C ILE A 42 -4.73 0.27 -16.51
N PRO A 43 -6.02 0.64 -16.43
CA PRO A 43 -7.06 -0.27 -15.98
C PRO A 43 -7.33 -1.34 -17.03
N GLY A 44 -7.63 -2.55 -16.55
CA GLY A 44 -7.83 -3.70 -17.40
C GLY A 44 -7.89 -5.02 -16.62
N PHE A 45 -8.33 -6.05 -17.32
CA PHE A 45 -8.25 -7.43 -16.88
C PHE A 45 -7.21 -8.15 -17.75
N TYR A 46 -6.05 -8.40 -17.17
CA TYR A 46 -4.85 -8.85 -17.86
C TYR A 46 -4.54 -10.30 -17.56
N GLN A 47 -3.72 -10.90 -18.43
CA GLN A 47 -3.06 -12.18 -18.20
C GLN A 47 -1.55 -11.96 -18.12
N HIS A 48 -0.85 -12.80 -17.35
CA HIS A 48 0.60 -12.81 -17.22
C HIS A 48 1.20 -11.42 -16.90
N VAL A 49 0.91 -10.94 -15.69
CA VAL A 49 1.51 -9.72 -15.13
C VAL A 49 2.55 -10.12 -14.10
N ILE A 50 3.79 -9.70 -14.29
CA ILE A 50 4.85 -9.88 -13.29
C ILE A 50 5.04 -8.61 -12.46
N VAL A 51 5.44 -8.79 -11.21
CA VAL A 51 5.84 -7.71 -10.30
C VAL A 51 7.33 -7.80 -10.07
N LEU A 52 8.03 -6.73 -10.41
CA LEU A 52 9.42 -6.52 -10.02
C LEU A 52 9.44 -5.49 -8.89
N ASP A 53 10.05 -5.82 -7.76
CA ASP A 53 10.04 -5.00 -6.54
C ASP A 53 11.46 -4.75 -6.04
N PHE A 54 11.77 -3.49 -5.69
CA PHE A 54 13.06 -3.12 -5.14
C PHE A 54 13.14 -3.46 -3.66
N LYS A 55 14.09 -4.33 -3.32
CA LYS A 55 14.34 -4.77 -1.96
C LYS A 55 14.79 -3.62 -1.08
N SER A 56 13.88 -3.15 -0.22
CA SER A 56 14.14 -2.06 0.72
C SER A 56 14.68 -0.82 -0.01
N LEU A 57 13.94 -0.32 -1.01
CA LEU A 57 14.35 0.78 -1.88
C LEU A 57 14.93 2.00 -1.16
N TYR A 58 14.28 2.49 -0.10
CA TYR A 58 14.79 3.68 0.62
C TYR A 58 16.10 3.41 1.37
N PRO A 59 16.24 2.32 2.13
CA PRO A 59 17.53 1.88 2.65
C PRO A 59 18.62 1.71 1.57
N SER A 60 18.33 1.14 0.40
CA SER A 60 19.31 1.01 -0.67
C SER A 60 19.69 2.34 -1.30
N ILE A 61 18.75 3.28 -1.44
CA ILE A 61 19.03 4.67 -1.84
C ILE A 61 19.95 5.36 -0.84
N ILE A 62 19.67 5.24 0.47
CA ILE A 62 20.53 5.83 1.49
C ILE A 62 21.97 5.29 1.37
N ARG A 63 22.11 3.98 1.14
CA ARG A 63 23.42 3.35 0.98
C ARG A 63 24.13 3.74 -0.32
N THR A 64 23.40 3.82 -1.42
CA THR A 64 23.96 4.10 -2.76
C THR A 64 24.37 5.56 -2.92
N PHE A 65 23.56 6.48 -2.39
CA PHE A 65 23.74 7.93 -2.57
C PHE A 65 24.23 8.64 -1.30
N HIS A 66 24.70 7.88 -0.31
CA HIS A 66 25.22 8.34 0.96
C HIS A 66 24.34 9.37 1.70
N VAL A 67 23.01 9.22 1.62
CA VAL A 67 22.09 10.18 2.23
C VAL A 67 22.19 10.09 3.76
N ASP A 68 22.85 11.09 4.35
CA ASP A 68 23.22 11.06 5.77
C ASP A 68 23.37 12.48 6.33
N PRO A 69 22.97 12.74 7.60
CA PRO A 69 23.13 14.06 8.21
C PRO A 69 24.57 14.60 8.24
N LEU A 70 25.57 13.76 8.52
CA LEU A 70 26.99 14.15 8.48
C LEU A 70 27.42 14.38 7.03
N ALA A 71 27.10 13.46 6.12
CA ALA A 71 27.44 13.58 4.70
C ALA A 71 26.87 14.86 4.08
N LEU A 72 25.68 15.30 4.51
CA LEU A 72 25.07 16.55 4.05
C LEU A 72 25.86 17.79 4.49
N VAL A 73 26.52 17.74 5.64
CA VAL A 73 27.34 18.85 6.15
C VAL A 73 28.69 18.86 5.46
N GLU A 74 29.35 17.71 5.39
CA GLU A 74 30.66 17.54 4.74
C GLU A 74 30.58 17.78 3.22
N GLY A 75 29.47 17.39 2.59
CA GLY A 75 29.22 17.62 1.17
C GLY A 75 29.11 19.10 0.77
N LEU A 76 29.02 20.04 1.72
CA LEU A 76 29.05 21.49 1.42
C LEU A 76 30.47 22.01 1.13
N VAL A 77 31.50 21.30 1.61
CA VAL A 77 32.90 21.71 1.48
C VAL A 77 33.72 20.75 0.62
N GLU A 78 33.19 19.57 0.31
CA GLU A 78 33.79 18.61 -0.62
C GLU A 78 33.70 19.14 -2.06
N GLU A 79 34.76 18.94 -2.87
CA GLU A 79 34.83 19.44 -4.25
C GLU A 79 33.89 18.68 -5.21
N ASP A 80 33.73 17.37 -5.01
CA ASP A 80 32.89 16.48 -5.84
C ASP A 80 31.93 15.64 -4.97
N PRO A 81 30.93 16.26 -4.33
CA PRO A 81 29.96 15.52 -3.54
C PRO A 81 28.93 14.80 -4.43
N ILE A 82 28.28 13.77 -3.89
CA ILE A 82 27.16 13.09 -4.56
C ILE A 82 25.95 14.02 -4.54
N GLU A 83 25.49 14.43 -5.72
CA GLU A 83 24.31 15.30 -5.83
C GLU A 83 23.03 14.59 -5.36
N GLY A 84 22.29 15.27 -4.49
CA GLY A 84 20.96 14.93 -4.04
C GLY A 84 19.87 15.72 -4.76
N PHE A 85 18.79 16.00 -4.03
CA PHE A 85 17.70 16.84 -4.51
C PHE A 85 17.45 18.03 -3.60
N ASP A 86 16.78 19.05 -4.13
CA ASP A 86 16.44 20.30 -3.43
C ASP A 86 17.67 20.97 -2.77
N GLY A 87 18.84 20.87 -3.41
CA GLY A 87 20.11 21.42 -2.92
C GLY A 87 20.83 20.54 -1.89
N GLY A 88 20.45 19.26 -1.75
CA GLY A 88 21.24 18.28 -1.02
C GLY A 88 22.49 17.88 -1.81
N ALA A 89 23.62 17.78 -1.11
CA ALA A 89 24.88 17.26 -1.62
C ALA A 89 25.53 16.44 -0.50
N PHE A 90 26.00 15.23 -0.80
CA PHE A 90 26.43 14.25 0.21
C PHE A 90 27.89 13.86 0.01
N SER A 91 28.67 13.86 1.09
CA SER A 91 30.06 13.44 1.06
C SER A 91 30.23 12.01 0.53
N ARG A 92 31.25 11.80 -0.30
CA ARG A 92 31.62 10.46 -0.79
C ARG A 92 32.32 9.63 0.27
N SER A 93 32.93 10.27 1.27
CA SER A 93 33.83 9.60 2.22
C SER A 93 33.38 9.69 3.67
N SER A 94 32.54 10.67 4.01
CA SER A 94 32.13 10.95 5.40
C SER A 94 30.62 10.74 5.58
N TYR A 95 30.23 9.52 5.96
CA TYR A 95 28.84 9.16 6.20
C TYR A 95 28.73 8.12 7.33
N LEU A 96 27.58 8.06 8.01
CA LEU A 96 27.36 7.13 9.13
C LEU A 96 26.12 6.25 8.92
N LEU A 97 25.05 6.83 8.38
CA LEU A 97 23.78 6.16 8.19
C LEU A 97 23.86 4.99 7.20
N PRO A 98 24.57 5.08 6.06
CA PRO A 98 24.80 3.92 5.17
C PRO A 98 25.36 2.70 5.89
N GLU A 99 26.43 2.88 6.67
CA GLU A 99 27.06 1.79 7.43
C GLU A 99 26.11 1.23 8.50
N LEU A 100 25.36 2.10 9.15
CA LEU A 100 24.42 1.70 10.20
C LEU A 100 23.29 0.86 9.62
N ILE A 101 22.76 1.23 8.44
CA ILE A 101 21.77 0.43 7.70
C ILE A 101 22.37 -0.92 7.29
N GLU A 102 23.59 -0.95 6.77
CA GLU A 102 24.28 -2.19 6.39
C GLU A 102 24.44 -3.15 7.59
N ASN A 103 24.88 -2.63 8.74
CA ASN A 103 25.00 -3.41 9.97
C ASN A 103 23.66 -4.00 10.43
N LEU A 104 22.57 -3.21 10.33
CA LEU A 104 21.23 -3.70 10.65
C LEU A 104 20.75 -4.75 9.64
N TRP A 105 21.08 -4.58 8.36
CA TRP A 105 20.75 -5.55 7.34
C TRP A 105 21.40 -6.91 7.63
N GLN A 106 22.72 -6.93 7.89
CA GLN A 106 23.45 -8.13 8.26
C GLN A 106 22.92 -8.76 9.56
N ALA A 107 22.52 -7.93 10.54
CA ALA A 107 21.87 -8.43 11.76
C ALA A 107 20.51 -9.07 11.47
N ARG A 108 19.73 -8.51 10.52
CA ARG A 108 18.45 -9.05 10.10
C ARG A 108 18.61 -10.39 9.38
N ASP A 109 19.61 -10.53 8.53
CA ASP A 109 19.86 -11.78 7.80
C ASP A 109 20.31 -12.90 8.75
N ARG A 110 21.16 -12.59 9.74
CA ARG A 110 21.47 -13.51 10.84
C ARG A 110 20.22 -13.91 11.65
N ALA A 111 19.33 -12.96 11.91
CA ALA A 111 18.07 -13.25 12.61
C ALA A 111 17.14 -14.16 11.79
N LYS A 112 17.10 -14.02 10.46
CA LYS A 112 16.37 -14.94 9.58
C LYS A 112 16.99 -16.33 9.56
N ALA A 113 18.32 -16.41 9.41
CA ALA A 113 19.04 -17.68 9.37
C ALA A 113 18.88 -18.50 10.66
N THR A 114 18.74 -17.82 11.81
CA THR A 114 18.49 -18.44 13.12
C THR A 114 16.99 -18.67 13.41
N GLY A 115 16.09 -18.38 12.46
CA GLY A 115 14.65 -18.55 12.64
C GLY A 115 13.98 -17.55 13.59
N ASN A 116 14.71 -16.52 14.05
CA ASN A 116 14.20 -15.52 14.99
C ASN A 116 13.34 -14.46 14.26
N LYS A 117 12.08 -14.82 14.00
CA LYS A 117 11.10 -13.97 13.31
C LYS A 117 10.84 -12.64 14.02
N VAL A 118 10.82 -12.63 15.36
CA VAL A 118 10.56 -11.41 16.16
C VAL A 118 11.68 -10.41 15.99
N LEU A 119 12.95 -10.85 16.12
CA LEU A 119 14.11 -9.98 15.94
C LEU A 119 14.22 -9.47 14.50
N SER A 120 14.03 -10.36 13.51
CA SER A 120 14.04 -9.98 12.10
C SER A 120 13.02 -8.88 11.78
N GLN A 121 11.81 -9.01 12.35
CA GLN A 121 10.75 -8.01 12.19
C GLN A 121 11.07 -6.70 12.93
N ALA A 122 11.62 -6.77 14.15
CA ALA A 122 12.03 -5.58 14.90
C ALA A 122 13.11 -4.78 14.14
N ILE A 123 14.12 -5.46 13.60
CA ILE A 123 15.17 -4.81 12.80
C ILE A 123 14.58 -4.19 11.52
N LYS A 124 13.68 -4.89 10.83
CA LYS A 124 12.95 -4.34 9.67
C LYS A 124 12.22 -3.04 10.02
N ILE A 125 11.50 -3.01 11.15
CA ILE A 125 10.78 -1.82 11.61
C ILE A 125 11.75 -0.67 11.90
N ILE A 126 12.90 -0.95 12.53
CA ILE A 126 13.92 0.05 12.83
C ILE A 126 14.47 0.65 11.52
N MET A 127 14.93 -0.19 10.58
CA MET A 127 15.46 0.26 9.29
C MET A 127 14.45 1.13 8.53
N ASN A 128 13.20 0.67 8.40
CA ASN A 128 12.15 1.43 7.72
C ASN A 128 11.82 2.75 8.43
N SER A 129 12.06 2.84 9.74
CA SER A 129 11.80 4.05 10.51
C SER A 129 12.87 5.13 10.32
N PHE A 130 14.09 4.80 9.87
CA PHE A 130 15.17 5.77 9.72
C PHE A 130 14.90 6.83 8.66
N TYR A 131 14.37 6.43 7.51
CA TYR A 131 13.85 7.39 6.54
C TYR A 131 12.77 8.29 7.18
N GLY A 132 11.81 7.69 7.90
CA GLY A 132 10.69 8.42 8.49
C GLY A 132 11.11 9.43 9.57
N VAL A 133 12.14 9.13 10.35
CA VAL A 133 12.62 10.07 11.38
C VAL A 133 13.32 11.28 10.77
N LEU A 134 14.00 11.14 9.62
CA LEU A 134 14.61 12.29 8.94
C LEU A 134 13.56 13.28 8.40
N GLY A 135 12.30 12.87 8.28
CA GLY A 135 11.20 13.70 7.79
C GLY A 135 10.22 14.22 8.84
N THR A 136 10.49 14.04 10.13
CA THR A 136 9.66 14.63 11.18
C THR A 136 10.39 15.75 11.90
N THR A 137 9.73 16.87 12.11
CA THR A 137 10.25 18.01 12.90
C THR A 137 10.56 17.64 14.35
N GLY A 138 10.05 16.50 14.83
CA GLY A 138 10.39 15.92 16.12
C GLY A 138 11.77 15.24 16.18
N CYS A 139 12.47 15.10 15.06
CA CYS A 139 13.85 14.61 15.00
C CYS A 139 14.83 15.78 14.91
N ARG A 140 15.94 15.72 15.66
CA ARG A 140 16.95 16.78 15.65
C ARG A 140 17.68 16.86 14.30
N PHE A 141 17.79 15.74 13.59
CA PHE A 141 18.40 15.65 12.26
C PHE A 141 17.41 15.91 11.11
N PHE A 142 16.24 16.49 11.41
CA PHE A 142 15.28 16.85 10.39
C PHE A 142 15.88 17.86 9.41
N ASP A 143 15.93 17.49 8.14
CA ASP A 143 16.28 18.37 7.03
C ASP A 143 15.49 17.94 5.79
N PRO A 144 14.72 18.84 5.14
CA PRO A 144 13.98 18.52 3.92
C PRO A 144 14.86 17.91 2.82
N ARG A 145 16.13 18.34 2.71
CA ARG A 145 17.09 17.85 1.71
C ARG A 145 17.39 16.36 1.86
N LEU A 146 17.43 15.85 3.09
CA LEU A 146 17.63 14.41 3.35
C LEU A 146 16.44 13.61 2.80
N VAL A 147 15.23 14.04 3.14
CA VAL A 147 14.00 13.31 2.80
C VAL A 147 13.72 13.40 1.32
N SER A 148 13.83 14.59 0.72
CA SER A 148 13.57 14.78 -0.69
C SER A 148 14.59 14.06 -1.55
N SER A 149 15.86 14.01 -1.12
CA SER A 149 16.90 13.24 -1.82
C SER A 149 16.58 11.75 -1.84
N ILE A 150 15.94 11.20 -0.80
CA ILE A 150 15.49 9.80 -0.80
C ILE A 150 14.27 9.63 -1.69
N THR A 151 13.21 10.41 -1.48
CA THR A 151 11.92 10.15 -2.13
C THR A 151 11.96 10.48 -3.61
N ARG A 152 12.55 11.62 -4.01
CA ARG A 152 12.67 11.99 -5.43
C ARG A 152 13.63 11.06 -6.17
N ARG A 153 14.69 10.57 -5.53
CA ARG A 153 15.53 9.52 -6.12
C ARG A 153 14.73 8.23 -6.32
N GLY A 154 13.88 7.85 -5.37
CA GLY A 154 12.94 6.74 -5.55
C GLY A 154 12.01 6.95 -6.75
N HIS A 155 11.49 8.17 -6.95
CA HIS A 155 10.67 8.49 -8.13
C HIS A 155 11.46 8.33 -9.43
N GLN A 156 12.69 8.83 -9.45
CA GLN A 156 13.59 8.71 -10.60
C GLN A 156 13.87 7.23 -10.91
N ILE A 157 14.21 6.43 -9.91
CA ILE A 157 14.51 5.00 -10.06
C ILE A 157 13.32 4.26 -10.67
N ILE A 158 12.10 4.49 -10.19
CA ILE A 158 10.91 3.81 -10.74
C ILE A 158 10.63 4.25 -12.19
N LYS A 159 10.74 5.55 -12.49
CA LYS A 159 10.52 6.06 -13.85
C LYS A 159 11.55 5.52 -14.83
N GLU A 160 12.82 5.55 -14.48
CA GLU A 160 13.88 5.05 -15.35
C GLU A 160 13.85 3.52 -15.48
N SER A 161 13.48 2.80 -14.42
CA SER A 161 13.25 1.35 -14.50
C SER A 161 12.08 1.03 -15.43
N LYS A 162 11.01 1.82 -15.38
CA LYS A 162 9.89 1.70 -16.33
C LYS A 162 10.37 1.90 -17.77
N ASP A 163 11.10 2.99 -18.04
CA ASP A 163 11.59 3.31 -19.38
C ASP A 163 12.54 2.21 -19.90
N PHE A 164 13.41 1.67 -19.04
CA PHE A 164 14.29 0.55 -19.35
C PHE A 164 13.53 -0.70 -19.78
N ILE A 165 12.42 -1.02 -19.10
CA ILE A 165 11.56 -2.16 -19.39
C ILE A 165 10.79 -1.93 -20.71
N GLU A 166 10.24 -0.73 -20.89
CA GLU A 166 9.48 -0.37 -22.09
C GLU A 166 10.33 -0.37 -23.37
N GLN A 167 11.59 0.07 -23.27
CA GLN A 167 12.54 0.01 -24.39
C GLN A 167 12.85 -1.43 -24.84
N ARG A 168 12.56 -2.44 -24.01
CA ARG A 168 12.73 -3.86 -24.33
C ARG A 168 11.46 -4.53 -24.85
N GLY A 169 10.41 -3.73 -25.10
CA GLY A 169 9.17 -4.20 -25.71
C GLY A 169 8.11 -4.69 -24.74
N TYR A 170 8.32 -4.55 -23.43
CA TYR A 170 7.32 -4.90 -22.42
C TYR A 170 6.51 -3.68 -21.99
N GLN A 171 5.24 -3.86 -21.66
CA GLN A 171 4.41 -2.76 -21.19
C GLN A 171 4.36 -2.70 -19.66
N VAL A 172 4.68 -1.55 -19.07
CA VAL A 172 4.50 -1.33 -17.62
C VAL A 172 3.13 -0.72 -17.37
N ILE A 173 2.24 -1.46 -16.72
CA ILE A 173 0.83 -1.07 -16.52
C ILE A 173 0.57 -0.37 -15.19
N TYR A 174 1.48 -0.48 -14.22
CA TYR A 174 1.37 0.14 -12.91
C TYR A 174 2.72 0.16 -12.17
N GLY A 175 2.82 0.97 -11.11
CA GLY A 175 3.93 0.96 -10.17
C GLY A 175 3.56 1.66 -8.85
N ASP A 176 3.95 1.07 -7.72
CA ASP A 176 3.70 1.62 -6.38
C ASP A 176 5.00 1.66 -5.60
N THR A 177 5.54 2.87 -5.44
CA THR A 177 6.68 3.25 -4.59
C THR A 177 8.01 2.59 -4.95
N ASP A 178 8.09 1.27 -4.86
CA ASP A 178 9.25 0.40 -5.03
C ASP A 178 9.01 -0.72 -6.05
N SER A 179 7.80 -0.85 -6.59
CA SER A 179 7.43 -1.89 -7.55
C SER A 179 7.04 -1.36 -8.93
N VAL A 180 7.26 -2.20 -9.95
CA VAL A 180 6.73 -2.04 -11.32
C VAL A 180 6.00 -3.31 -11.77
N PHE A 181 4.84 -3.12 -12.39
CA PHE A 181 3.95 -4.19 -12.87
C PHE A 181 4.07 -4.28 -14.38
N VAL A 182 4.62 -5.39 -14.86
CA VAL A 182 5.00 -5.57 -16.25
C VAL A 182 4.09 -6.62 -16.88
N LEU A 183 3.46 -6.26 -18.01
CA LEU A 183 2.73 -7.17 -18.86
C LEU A 183 3.73 -7.91 -19.76
N THR A 184 3.85 -9.22 -19.60
CA THR A 184 4.82 -10.02 -20.37
C THR A 184 4.32 -10.39 -21.76
N GLY A 185 3.02 -10.25 -22.01
CA GLY A 185 2.36 -10.65 -23.26
C GLY A 185 1.90 -12.11 -23.24
N ALA A 186 1.44 -12.59 -24.40
CA ALA A 186 0.95 -13.96 -24.57
C ALA A 186 2.13 -14.94 -24.70
N THR A 187 2.61 -15.43 -23.57
CA THR A 187 3.66 -16.45 -23.48
C THR A 187 3.21 -17.60 -22.58
N ASP A 188 3.81 -18.77 -22.75
CA ASP A 188 3.63 -19.90 -21.84
C ASP A 188 3.97 -19.49 -20.39
N ALA A 189 3.24 -20.02 -19.41
CA ALA A 189 3.40 -19.65 -18.00
C ALA A 189 4.81 -19.94 -17.49
N ASP A 190 5.42 -21.04 -17.93
CA ASP A 190 6.79 -21.42 -17.54
C ASP A 190 7.83 -20.41 -18.05
N ALA A 191 7.59 -19.80 -19.22
CA ALA A 191 8.48 -18.78 -19.77
C ALA A 191 8.39 -17.43 -19.03
N VAL A 192 7.29 -17.16 -18.30
CA VAL A 192 7.07 -15.88 -17.61
C VAL A 192 8.02 -15.70 -16.43
N ALA A 193 8.32 -16.78 -15.69
CA ALA A 193 9.26 -16.73 -14.58
C ALA A 193 10.68 -16.38 -15.07
N ASP A 194 11.11 -16.98 -16.19
CA ASP A 194 12.40 -16.72 -16.81
C ASP A 194 12.49 -15.26 -17.31
N ILE A 195 11.42 -14.74 -17.93
CA ILE A 195 11.33 -13.33 -18.32
C ILE A 195 11.49 -12.41 -17.11
N GLY A 196 10.81 -12.71 -15.99
CA GLY A 196 10.89 -11.92 -14.78
C GLY A 196 12.29 -11.90 -14.18
N GLN A 197 12.95 -13.06 -14.11
CA GLN A 197 14.32 -13.18 -13.61
C GLN A 197 15.34 -12.48 -14.53
N ASP A 198 15.22 -12.65 -15.85
CA ASP A 198 16.09 -11.99 -16.83
C ASP A 198 15.93 -10.46 -16.77
N LEU A 199 14.70 -9.94 -16.74
CA LEU A 199 14.44 -8.51 -16.62
C LEU A 199 15.02 -7.93 -15.32
N ALA A 200 14.81 -8.59 -14.18
CA ALA A 200 15.37 -8.14 -12.91
C ALA A 200 16.91 -8.12 -12.95
N SER A 201 17.53 -9.19 -13.44
CA SER A 201 19.00 -9.31 -13.56
C SER A 201 19.60 -8.23 -14.46
N ARG A 202 18.99 -7.97 -15.62
CA ARG A 202 19.43 -6.93 -16.55
C ARG A 202 19.23 -5.53 -16.00
N LEU A 203 18.13 -5.28 -15.30
CA LEU A 203 17.86 -3.99 -14.69
C LEU A 203 18.84 -3.69 -13.55
N ASN A 204 19.19 -4.69 -12.74
CA ASN A 204 20.24 -4.55 -11.72
C ASN A 204 21.60 -4.23 -12.34
N SER A 205 21.98 -4.97 -13.39
CA SER A 205 23.24 -4.72 -14.12
C SER A 205 23.29 -3.31 -14.71
N TRP A 206 22.17 -2.86 -15.29
CA TRP A 206 22.06 -1.52 -15.85
C TRP A 206 22.18 -0.42 -14.79
N TRP A 207 21.55 -0.59 -13.62
CA TRP A 207 21.71 0.36 -12.51
C TRP A 207 23.15 0.43 -12.00
N ILE A 208 23.84 -0.70 -11.91
CA ILE A 208 25.27 -0.74 -11.54
C ILE A 208 26.10 0.06 -12.55
N GLU A 209 25.96 -0.23 -13.84
CA GLU A 209 26.73 0.45 -14.91
C GLU A 209 26.42 1.95 -14.99
N LYS A 210 25.15 2.31 -14.91
CA LYS A 210 24.71 3.71 -14.95
C LYS A 210 25.25 4.50 -13.77
N LEU A 211 25.10 3.99 -12.54
CA LEU A 211 25.52 4.73 -11.35
C LEU A 211 27.05 4.81 -11.25
N GLN A 212 27.76 3.79 -11.70
CA GLN A 212 29.21 3.82 -11.80
C GLN A 212 29.69 4.88 -12.83
N SER A 213 29.03 4.97 -13.98
CA SER A 213 29.43 5.89 -15.05
C SER A 213 29.01 7.35 -14.80
N GLU A 214 27.79 7.58 -14.29
CA GLU A 214 27.25 8.93 -14.11
C GLU A 214 27.69 9.57 -12.77
N LEU A 215 27.80 8.78 -11.71
CA LEU A 215 28.02 9.29 -10.35
C LEU A 215 29.24 8.70 -9.64
N GLN A 216 29.88 7.67 -10.21
CA GLN A 216 31.01 6.96 -9.59
C GLN A 216 30.66 6.42 -8.19
N VAL A 217 29.48 5.80 -8.07
CA VAL A 217 29.01 5.18 -6.82
C VAL A 217 28.64 3.72 -7.03
N ASP A 218 28.90 2.91 -6.00
CA ASP A 218 28.50 1.50 -5.99
C ASP A 218 26.98 1.39 -5.76
N SER A 219 26.28 0.81 -6.74
CA SER A 219 24.84 0.56 -6.62
C SER A 219 24.55 -0.48 -5.55
N CYS A 220 23.78 -0.09 -4.53
CA CYS A 220 23.15 -1.01 -3.59
C CYS A 220 21.69 -1.31 -3.98
N LEU A 221 21.24 -0.85 -5.15
CA LEU A 221 19.88 -1.10 -5.65
C LEU A 221 19.76 -2.57 -6.08
N GLU A 222 18.72 -3.24 -5.60
CA GLU A 222 18.44 -4.64 -5.90
C GLU A 222 16.94 -4.76 -6.19
N ILE A 223 16.58 -4.99 -7.46
CA ILE A 223 15.23 -5.37 -7.87
C ILE A 223 15.12 -6.89 -7.94
N GLU A 224 14.03 -7.43 -7.41
CA GLU A 224 13.73 -8.86 -7.39
C GLU A 224 12.45 -9.14 -8.18
N PHE A 225 12.38 -10.30 -8.82
CA PHE A 225 11.12 -10.83 -9.34
C PHE A 225 10.30 -11.39 -8.17
N GLU A 226 9.23 -10.69 -7.79
CA GLU A 226 8.47 -10.99 -6.57
C GLU A 226 7.28 -11.92 -6.85
N THR A 227 6.50 -11.64 -7.90
CA THR A 227 5.22 -12.32 -8.12
C THR A 227 4.87 -12.40 -9.59
N HIS A 228 4.32 -13.54 -10.02
CA HIS A 228 3.63 -13.70 -11.29
C HIS A 228 2.13 -13.88 -11.07
N PHE A 229 1.35 -12.90 -11.54
CA PHE A 229 -0.08 -12.99 -11.63
C PHE A 229 -0.50 -13.62 -12.97
N HIS A 230 -1.12 -14.79 -12.90
CA HIS A 230 -1.66 -15.48 -14.07
C HIS A 230 -2.80 -14.67 -14.69
N LYS A 231 -3.65 -14.12 -13.83
CA LYS A 231 -4.65 -13.11 -14.16
C LYS A 231 -4.55 -11.96 -13.19
N PHE A 232 -4.80 -10.76 -13.67
CA PHE A 232 -4.63 -9.54 -12.89
C PHE A 232 -5.72 -8.53 -13.23
N LEU A 233 -6.37 -8.00 -12.20
CA LEU A 233 -7.34 -6.91 -12.33
C LEU A 233 -6.74 -5.61 -11.81
N MET A 234 -6.64 -4.65 -12.71
CA MET A 234 -6.44 -3.24 -12.38
C MET A 234 -7.77 -2.49 -12.58
N PRO A 235 -8.51 -2.17 -11.50
CA PRO A 235 -9.80 -1.51 -11.60
C PRO A 235 -9.66 -0.03 -11.95
N THR A 236 -10.75 0.54 -12.48
CA THR A 236 -10.91 1.99 -12.63
C THR A 236 -11.25 2.66 -11.29
N ILE A 237 -11.07 3.98 -11.22
CA ILE A 237 -11.66 4.79 -10.16
C ILE A 237 -13.18 4.79 -10.36
N ARG A 238 -13.94 4.71 -9.25
CA ARG A 238 -15.40 4.68 -9.33
C ARG A 238 -15.93 5.91 -10.09
N GLY A 239 -16.65 5.66 -11.18
CA GLY A 239 -17.25 6.70 -12.01
C GLY A 239 -16.27 7.46 -12.91
N ALA A 240 -15.05 6.96 -13.12
CA ALA A 240 -14.07 7.55 -14.02
C ALA A 240 -13.31 6.46 -14.81
N GLU A 241 -12.85 6.79 -16.02
CA GLU A 241 -12.02 5.88 -16.85
C GLU A 241 -10.57 5.75 -16.35
N THR A 242 -10.15 6.64 -15.45
CA THR A 242 -8.79 6.62 -14.88
C THR A 242 -8.57 5.41 -13.99
N GLY A 243 -7.41 4.77 -14.12
CA GLY A 243 -7.03 3.62 -13.29
C GLY A 243 -6.91 3.96 -11.81
N SER A 244 -7.30 3.01 -10.95
CA SER A 244 -7.18 3.16 -9.49
C SER A 244 -5.73 2.96 -9.05
N LYS A 245 -5.34 3.66 -7.99
CA LYS A 245 -4.05 3.47 -7.30
C LYS A 245 -4.24 2.61 -6.06
N LYS A 246 -3.25 1.79 -5.74
CA LYS A 246 -3.18 0.92 -4.54
C LYS A 246 -4.37 -0.05 -4.38
N ARG A 247 -5.08 -0.33 -5.46
CA ARG A 247 -6.26 -1.19 -5.47
C ARG A 247 -6.17 -2.14 -6.66
N TYR A 248 -5.95 -3.42 -6.41
CA TYR A 248 -5.87 -4.45 -7.46
C TYR A 248 -6.13 -5.83 -6.87
N ALA A 249 -6.45 -6.78 -7.74
CA ALA A 249 -6.55 -8.20 -7.42
C ALA A 249 -5.75 -9.02 -8.44
N GLY A 250 -5.22 -10.17 -8.02
CA GLY A 250 -4.48 -11.04 -8.92
C GLY A 250 -4.52 -12.49 -8.47
N LEU A 251 -4.47 -13.40 -9.43
CA LEU A 251 -4.43 -14.85 -9.21
C LEU A 251 -2.99 -15.34 -9.35
N VAL A 252 -2.47 -15.97 -8.30
CA VAL A 252 -1.11 -16.52 -8.23
C VAL A 252 -1.21 -18.03 -8.08
N LYS A 253 -0.27 -18.78 -8.66
CA LYS A 253 -0.19 -20.23 -8.49
C LYS A 253 0.57 -20.55 -7.20
N THR A 254 0.03 -21.45 -6.37
CA THR A 254 0.58 -21.74 -5.03
C THR A 254 1.29 -23.09 -4.89
N GLY A 255 1.18 -23.97 -5.89
CA GLY A 255 1.79 -25.30 -5.90
C GLY A 255 2.49 -25.61 -7.22
N PRO A 256 3.27 -26.71 -7.28
CA PRO A 256 3.84 -27.21 -8.53
C PRO A 256 2.75 -27.72 -9.48
N ASP A 257 1.65 -28.25 -8.95
CA ASP A 257 0.48 -28.68 -9.73
C ASP A 257 -0.27 -27.48 -10.30
N ASP A 258 -0.57 -27.52 -11.60
CA ASP A 258 -1.24 -26.47 -12.40
C ASP A 258 -2.66 -26.08 -11.96
N GLN A 259 -3.13 -26.57 -10.82
CA GLN A 259 -4.53 -26.43 -10.39
C GLN A 259 -4.72 -25.68 -9.07
N GLU A 260 -3.66 -25.40 -8.31
CA GLU A 260 -3.78 -24.66 -7.05
C GLU A 260 -3.46 -23.17 -7.25
N PHE A 261 -4.49 -22.35 -7.09
CA PHE A 261 -4.39 -20.90 -7.20
C PHE A 261 -4.84 -20.19 -5.91
N GLU A 262 -4.20 -19.05 -5.64
CA GLU A 262 -4.56 -18.11 -4.58
C GLU A 262 -4.89 -16.74 -5.17
N LEU A 263 -6.00 -16.15 -4.71
CA LEU A 263 -6.35 -14.77 -5.02
C LEU A 263 -5.77 -13.79 -4.00
N ILE A 264 -4.93 -12.88 -4.49
CA ILE A 264 -4.36 -11.78 -3.73
C ILE A 264 -5.20 -10.52 -3.96
N PHE A 265 -5.55 -9.85 -2.86
CA PHE A 265 -6.26 -8.56 -2.88
C PHE A 265 -5.40 -7.48 -2.20
N LYS A 266 -5.28 -6.32 -2.85
CA LYS A 266 -4.58 -5.15 -2.29
C LYS A 266 -5.52 -3.96 -2.37
N GLY A 267 -5.79 -3.31 -1.23
CA GLY A 267 -6.63 -2.11 -1.09
C GLY A 267 -8.12 -2.24 -1.47
N LEU A 268 -8.53 -3.37 -2.06
CA LEU A 268 -9.91 -3.69 -2.36
C LEU A 268 -10.73 -4.02 -1.11
N GLU A 269 -12.05 -4.00 -1.27
CA GLU A 269 -13.07 -4.13 -0.24
C GLU A 269 -12.88 -5.39 0.62
N ALA A 270 -12.48 -6.52 0.02
CA ALA A 270 -12.26 -7.82 0.65
C ALA A 270 -11.28 -7.78 1.84
N VAL A 271 -10.27 -6.90 1.77
CA VAL A 271 -9.22 -6.74 2.81
C VAL A 271 -9.45 -5.51 3.68
N ARG A 272 -10.57 -4.80 3.50
CA ARG A 272 -10.91 -3.60 4.26
C ARG A 272 -11.86 -3.92 5.40
N SER A 273 -11.48 -3.53 6.62
CA SER A 273 -12.28 -3.78 7.82
C SER A 273 -13.51 -2.88 7.97
N ASP A 274 -13.63 -1.84 7.13
CA ASP A 274 -14.75 -0.91 7.12
C ASP A 274 -15.89 -1.29 6.17
N TRP A 275 -15.77 -2.43 5.47
CA TRP A 275 -16.79 -3.03 4.62
C TRP A 275 -17.49 -4.20 5.32
N SER A 276 -18.74 -4.47 4.96
CA SER A 276 -19.52 -5.53 5.59
C SER A 276 -18.92 -6.92 5.31
N PRO A 277 -19.05 -7.89 6.24
CA PRO A 277 -18.69 -9.28 5.98
C PRO A 277 -19.27 -9.83 4.66
N LEU A 278 -20.53 -9.48 4.35
CA LEU A 278 -21.18 -9.87 3.09
C LEU A 278 -20.39 -9.36 1.88
N ALA A 279 -20.08 -8.06 1.84
CA ALA A 279 -19.38 -7.46 0.71
C ALA A 279 -17.98 -8.05 0.51
N ARG A 280 -17.28 -8.32 1.62
CA ARG A 280 -15.95 -8.94 1.60
C ARG A 280 -16.00 -10.36 1.07
N ARG A 281 -17.00 -11.15 1.47
CA ARG A 281 -17.21 -12.52 0.98
C ARG A 281 -17.62 -12.51 -0.49
N PHE A 282 -18.55 -11.62 -0.84
CA PHE A 282 -19.04 -11.42 -2.19
C PHE A 282 -17.91 -11.11 -3.18
N GLN A 283 -17.04 -10.14 -2.85
CA GLN A 283 -15.90 -9.83 -3.72
C GLN A 283 -14.96 -11.02 -3.91
N LYS A 284 -14.65 -11.75 -2.83
CA LYS A 284 -13.76 -12.92 -2.90
C LYS A 284 -14.33 -13.98 -3.83
N GLN A 285 -15.59 -14.37 -3.62
CA GLN A 285 -16.22 -15.43 -4.40
C GLN A 285 -16.46 -15.00 -5.85
N LEU A 286 -16.95 -13.79 -6.08
CA LEU A 286 -17.17 -13.28 -7.44
C LEU A 286 -15.86 -13.23 -8.23
N TYR A 287 -14.79 -12.72 -7.61
CA TYR A 287 -13.50 -12.66 -8.28
C TYR A 287 -12.92 -14.06 -8.47
N GLU A 288 -13.10 -14.99 -7.53
CA GLU A 288 -12.70 -16.39 -7.73
C GLU A 288 -13.36 -17.00 -8.96
N LEU A 289 -14.69 -16.88 -9.08
CA LEU A 289 -15.43 -17.36 -10.25
C LEU A 289 -14.90 -16.72 -11.54
N ILE A 290 -14.77 -15.39 -11.58
CA ILE A 290 -14.33 -14.67 -12.79
C ILE A 290 -12.86 -14.98 -13.15
N PHE A 291 -11.97 -15.06 -12.17
CA PHE A 291 -10.56 -15.37 -12.40
C PHE A 291 -10.36 -16.84 -12.78
N LEU A 292 -11.26 -17.74 -12.41
CA LEU A 292 -11.23 -19.16 -12.83
C LEU A 292 -12.10 -19.44 -14.07
N ASP A 293 -12.58 -18.39 -14.76
CA ASP A 293 -13.48 -18.48 -15.93
C ASP A 293 -14.74 -19.31 -15.69
N GLN A 294 -15.26 -19.29 -14.47
CA GLN A 294 -16.50 -19.97 -14.08
C GLN A 294 -17.71 -19.03 -14.22
N PRO A 295 -18.93 -19.57 -14.45
CA PRO A 295 -20.16 -18.78 -14.45
C PRO A 295 -20.37 -18.05 -13.12
N TYR A 296 -20.78 -16.78 -13.17
CA TYR A 296 -20.88 -15.91 -11.99
C TYR A 296 -22.23 -15.18 -11.87
N GLU A 297 -23.03 -15.16 -12.92
CA GLU A 297 -24.30 -14.44 -13.02
C GLU A 297 -25.27 -14.94 -11.97
N ASN A 298 -25.48 -16.26 -11.90
CA ASN A 298 -26.35 -16.88 -10.88
C ASN A 298 -25.87 -16.59 -9.46
N TYR A 299 -24.55 -16.52 -9.23
CA TYR A 299 -24.02 -16.18 -7.91
C TYR A 299 -24.41 -14.75 -7.50
N ILE A 300 -24.34 -13.80 -8.42
CA ILE A 300 -24.77 -12.41 -8.19
C ILE A 300 -26.27 -12.37 -7.88
N LEU A 301 -27.10 -12.95 -8.75
CA LEU A 301 -28.56 -12.91 -8.62
C LEU A 301 -29.04 -13.57 -7.31
N LEU A 302 -28.49 -14.75 -6.97
CA LEU A 302 -28.83 -15.44 -5.72
C LEU A 302 -28.35 -14.67 -4.49
N THR A 303 -27.23 -13.93 -4.59
CA THR A 303 -26.76 -13.09 -3.49
C THR A 303 -27.70 -11.91 -3.25
N VAL A 304 -28.19 -11.26 -4.32
CA VAL A 304 -29.16 -10.17 -4.23
C VAL A 304 -30.49 -10.68 -3.67
N LEU A 305 -31.01 -11.78 -4.20
CA LEU A 305 -32.25 -12.39 -3.72
C LEU A 305 -32.18 -12.76 -2.22
N ALA A 306 -31.10 -13.41 -1.79
CA ALA A 306 -30.91 -13.77 -0.38
C ALA A 306 -30.76 -12.54 0.53
N LEU A 307 -30.25 -11.43 -0.01
CA LEU A 307 -30.18 -10.16 0.72
C LEU A 307 -31.57 -9.54 0.90
N GLU A 308 -32.38 -9.49 -0.16
CA GLU A 308 -33.76 -8.97 -0.11
C GLU A 308 -34.68 -9.81 0.77
N GLN A 309 -34.43 -11.13 0.87
CA GLN A 309 -35.16 -12.04 1.75
C GLN A 309 -34.70 -11.97 3.23
N GLY A 310 -33.64 -11.23 3.53
CA GLY A 310 -33.10 -11.09 4.89
C GLY A 310 -32.24 -12.28 5.37
N ASP A 311 -31.92 -13.22 4.50
CA ASP A 311 -31.10 -14.40 4.84
C ASP A 311 -29.65 -14.05 5.20
N ARG A 312 -29.23 -12.81 4.90
CA ARG A 312 -27.85 -12.33 5.05
C ARG A 312 -27.66 -11.25 6.12
N ASP A 313 -28.67 -10.96 6.93
CA ASP A 313 -28.67 -9.88 7.94
C ASP A 313 -27.44 -9.88 8.86
N GLN A 314 -27.00 -11.07 9.29
CA GLN A 314 -25.85 -11.22 10.19
C GLN A 314 -24.53 -10.75 9.57
N GLU A 315 -24.46 -10.69 8.24
CA GLU A 315 -23.29 -10.32 7.47
C GLU A 315 -23.26 -8.83 7.09
N LEU A 316 -24.25 -8.04 7.50
CA LEU A 316 -24.42 -6.63 7.12
C LEU A 316 -23.75 -5.63 8.07
N VAL A 317 -23.17 -6.12 9.17
CA VAL A 317 -22.58 -5.26 10.20
C VAL A 317 -21.38 -4.48 9.66
N LEU A 318 -21.47 -3.16 9.72
CA LEU A 318 -20.38 -2.23 9.42
C LEU A 318 -19.62 -1.89 10.69
N ARG A 319 -18.29 -1.79 10.61
CA ARG A 319 -17.43 -1.50 11.75
C ARG A 319 -16.45 -0.38 11.46
N ARG A 320 -16.38 0.63 12.33
CA ARG A 320 -15.39 1.72 12.20
C ARG A 320 -14.84 2.19 13.54
N ARG A 321 -13.59 2.67 13.49
CA ARG A 321 -12.91 3.26 14.64
C ARG A 321 -13.22 4.75 14.74
N LEU A 322 -13.66 5.18 15.92
CA LEU A 322 -13.76 6.59 16.31
C LEU A 322 -12.35 7.08 16.64
N ARG A 323 -11.80 7.95 15.78
CA ARG A 323 -10.41 8.44 15.87
C ARG A 323 -10.29 9.71 16.73
N ARG A 324 -11.40 10.35 17.03
CA ARG A 324 -11.51 11.59 17.80
C ARG A 324 -12.67 11.46 18.78
N LYS A 325 -12.82 12.41 19.71
CA LYS A 325 -13.98 12.45 20.60
C LYS A 325 -15.23 12.75 19.77
N LEU A 326 -16.39 12.24 20.20
CA LEU A 326 -17.65 12.39 19.45
C LEU A 326 -18.04 13.87 19.25
N ASP A 327 -17.65 14.75 20.18
CA ASP A 327 -17.93 16.18 20.13
C ASP A 327 -17.03 16.92 19.12
N ASP A 328 -15.87 16.36 18.77
CA ASP A 328 -14.96 16.95 17.77
C ASP A 328 -15.51 16.84 16.34
N TYR A 329 -16.56 16.03 16.13
CA TYR A 329 -17.23 15.85 14.83
C TYR A 329 -18.35 16.89 14.64
N VAL A 330 -17.99 18.12 14.29
CA VAL A 330 -18.93 19.25 14.17
C VAL A 330 -19.43 19.46 12.73
N LYS A 331 -18.53 19.56 11.74
CA LYS A 331 -18.89 19.95 10.36
C LYS A 331 -19.52 18.83 9.53
N ASN A 332 -18.91 17.65 9.57
CA ASN A 332 -19.39 16.47 8.87
C ASN A 332 -19.55 15.38 9.92
N VAL A 333 -20.73 14.76 9.98
CA VAL A 333 -21.05 13.69 10.95
C VAL A 333 -21.19 12.39 10.17
N PRO A 334 -20.10 11.60 10.05
CA PRO A 334 -20.13 10.34 9.32
C PRO A 334 -21.13 9.33 9.89
N PRO A 335 -21.57 8.33 9.11
CA PRO A 335 -22.58 7.36 9.55
C PRO A 335 -22.25 6.65 10.87
N HIS A 336 -21.01 6.17 11.00
CA HIS A 336 -20.53 5.55 12.24
C HIS A 336 -20.55 6.48 13.47
N VAL A 337 -20.37 7.79 13.29
CA VAL A 337 -20.49 8.79 14.37
C VAL A 337 -21.96 9.03 14.72
N GLN A 338 -22.86 9.05 13.73
CA GLN A 338 -24.30 9.14 13.98
C GLN A 338 -24.80 7.93 14.78
N ALA A 339 -24.42 6.71 14.38
CA ALA A 339 -24.73 5.49 15.13
C ALA A 339 -24.17 5.51 16.56
N ALA A 340 -22.92 5.95 16.73
CA ALA A 340 -22.30 6.09 18.06
C ALA A 340 -23.05 7.10 18.95
N ARG A 341 -23.48 8.24 18.38
CA ARG A 341 -24.31 9.23 19.11
C ARG A 341 -25.66 8.64 19.52
N LYS A 342 -26.32 7.89 18.63
CA LYS A 342 -27.56 7.16 18.95
C LYS A 342 -27.33 6.18 20.10
N GLU A 343 -26.24 5.39 20.07
CA GLU A 343 -25.91 4.45 21.14
C GLU A 343 -25.66 5.15 22.48
N VAL A 344 -24.88 6.23 22.50
CA VAL A 344 -24.63 7.01 23.73
C VAL A 344 -25.93 7.56 24.31
N ARG A 345 -26.83 8.09 23.47
CA ARG A 345 -28.14 8.59 23.90
C ARG A 345 -28.99 7.49 24.55
N ILE A 346 -29.14 6.34 23.86
CA ILE A 346 -29.94 5.21 24.35
C ILE A 346 -29.37 4.64 25.65
N ARG A 347 -28.04 4.56 25.76
CA ARG A 347 -27.37 4.10 27.00
C ARG A 347 -27.62 5.04 28.16
N LYS A 348 -27.56 6.36 27.93
CA LYS A 348 -27.87 7.38 28.95
C LYS A 348 -29.31 7.27 29.43
N GLU A 349 -30.26 7.12 28.52
CA GLU A 349 -31.69 6.91 28.84
C GLU A 349 -31.91 5.64 29.67
N ARG A 350 -31.08 4.61 29.49
CA ARG A 350 -31.12 3.34 30.23
C ARG A 350 -30.24 3.30 31.49
N GLY A 351 -29.59 4.41 31.86
CA GLY A 351 -28.67 4.45 33.01
C GLY A 351 -27.42 3.57 32.87
N LEU A 352 -27.01 3.24 31.64
CA LEU A 352 -25.84 2.40 31.36
C LEU A 352 -24.55 3.24 31.31
N PRO A 353 -23.36 2.64 31.58
CA PRO A 353 -22.09 3.34 31.53
C PRO A 353 -21.83 4.01 30.16
N PRO A 354 -21.20 5.20 30.14
CA PRO A 354 -20.84 5.89 28.90
C PRO A 354 -19.84 5.08 28.07
N LEU A 355 -19.85 5.30 26.75
CA LEU A 355 -18.92 4.69 25.80
C LEU A 355 -18.25 5.79 24.96
N TYR A 356 -17.09 5.46 24.39
CA TYR A 356 -16.37 6.27 23.39
C TYR A 356 -15.73 7.58 23.86
N GLU A 357 -15.62 7.84 25.16
CA GLU A 357 -14.99 9.05 25.70
C GLU A 357 -13.51 9.22 25.27
N GLN A 358 -12.80 8.10 25.10
CA GLN A 358 -11.42 8.06 24.60
C GLN A 358 -11.33 7.46 23.19
N GLY A 359 -12.43 7.52 22.43
CA GLY A 359 -12.58 6.82 21.16
C GLY A 359 -12.95 5.34 21.36
N GLY A 360 -12.88 4.56 20.29
CA GLY A 360 -13.25 3.14 20.33
C GLY A 360 -13.72 2.63 18.98
N TRP A 361 -14.38 1.47 18.98
CA TRP A 361 -15.00 0.86 17.80
C TRP A 361 -16.52 0.86 17.94
N ILE A 362 -17.20 1.23 16.87
CA ILE A 362 -18.65 1.15 16.74
C ILE A 362 -19.00 0.12 15.67
N GLU A 363 -19.99 -0.71 15.97
CA GLU A 363 -20.65 -1.62 15.04
C GLU A 363 -22.06 -1.12 14.80
N TYR A 364 -22.42 -0.98 13.53
CA TYR A 364 -23.70 -0.39 13.12
C TYR A 364 -24.22 -1.02 11.84
N LEU A 365 -25.52 -0.89 11.61
CA LEU A 365 -26.18 -1.25 10.36
C LEU A 365 -26.79 0.01 9.75
N MET A 366 -26.93 0.01 8.44
CA MET A 366 -27.77 0.96 7.73
C MET A 366 -29.21 0.46 7.72
N THR A 367 -30.11 1.32 8.20
CA THR A 367 -31.56 1.09 8.24
C THR A 367 -32.24 2.14 7.38
N VAL A 368 -33.55 1.98 7.16
CA VAL A 368 -34.37 2.96 6.44
C VAL A 368 -34.36 4.35 7.09
N ASN A 369 -33.99 4.44 8.38
CA ASN A 369 -33.82 5.68 9.15
C ASN A 369 -32.33 6.03 9.38
N GLY A 370 -31.47 5.56 8.47
CA GLY A 370 -30.04 5.81 8.48
C GLY A 370 -29.23 4.87 9.38
N PRO A 371 -28.01 5.24 9.78
CA PRO A 371 -27.15 4.37 10.56
C PRO A 371 -27.66 4.16 11.99
N GLU A 372 -27.74 2.92 12.44
CA GLU A 372 -28.14 2.54 13.81
C GLU A 372 -27.14 1.57 14.43
N PRO A 373 -26.83 1.72 15.74
CA PRO A 373 -25.90 0.82 16.41
C PRO A 373 -26.45 -0.60 16.46
N ARG A 374 -25.61 -1.60 16.18
CA ARG A 374 -26.01 -3.01 16.08
C ARG A 374 -26.81 -3.50 17.29
N ARG A 375 -26.46 -3.03 18.49
CA ARG A 375 -27.07 -3.45 19.77
C ARG A 375 -28.43 -2.82 20.05
N PHE A 376 -28.76 -1.73 19.36
CA PHE A 376 -30.00 -0.98 19.57
C PHE A 376 -30.65 -0.64 18.24
N LEU A 377 -30.80 -1.65 17.38
CA LEU A 377 -31.54 -1.56 16.14
C LEU A 377 -33.03 -1.32 16.45
N GLN A 378 -33.65 -0.35 15.79
CA GLN A 378 -35.06 0.03 15.96
C GLN A 378 -35.82 -0.01 14.64
N SER A 379 -35.13 0.27 13.53
CA SER A 379 -35.72 0.36 12.21
C SER A 379 -35.37 -0.87 11.36
N PRO A 380 -36.19 -1.23 10.36
CA PRO A 380 -35.85 -2.30 9.43
C PRO A 380 -34.59 -1.96 8.63
N ILE A 381 -33.84 -2.99 8.27
CA ILE A 381 -32.61 -2.86 7.49
C ILE A 381 -32.95 -2.32 6.10
N ASP A 382 -32.12 -1.39 5.62
CA ASP A 382 -32.23 -0.85 4.26
C ASP A 382 -31.45 -1.75 3.30
N TYR A 383 -32.10 -2.78 2.75
CA TYR A 383 -31.45 -3.72 1.83
C TYR A 383 -30.96 -3.05 0.55
N GLU A 384 -31.69 -2.06 0.03
CA GLU A 384 -31.32 -1.30 -1.14
C GLU A 384 -29.96 -0.61 -0.94
N PHE A 385 -29.73 -0.02 0.24
CA PHE A 385 -28.42 0.53 0.58
C PHE A 385 -27.29 -0.50 0.41
N TYR A 386 -27.49 -1.75 0.87
CA TYR A 386 -26.44 -2.77 0.74
C TYR A 386 -26.26 -3.23 -0.70
N ILE A 387 -27.34 -3.36 -1.47
CA ILE A 387 -27.25 -3.66 -2.90
C ILE A 387 -26.45 -2.55 -3.60
N GLU A 388 -26.90 -1.30 -3.53
CA GLU A 388 -26.28 -0.17 -4.23
C GLU A 388 -24.87 0.20 -3.74
N ARG A 389 -24.61 0.10 -2.43
CA ARG A 389 -23.39 0.65 -1.80
C ARG A 389 -22.40 -0.41 -1.37
N GLN A 390 -22.82 -1.68 -1.26
CA GLN A 390 -21.94 -2.78 -0.86
C GLN A 390 -21.73 -3.82 -1.96
N ILE A 391 -22.77 -4.20 -2.71
CA ILE A 391 -22.67 -5.25 -3.72
C ILE A 391 -22.33 -4.67 -5.10
N THR A 392 -23.14 -3.73 -5.58
CA THR A 392 -23.02 -3.16 -6.93
C THR A 392 -21.63 -2.59 -7.24
N PRO A 393 -20.99 -1.79 -6.35
CA PRO A 393 -19.68 -1.23 -6.65
C PRO A 393 -18.57 -2.27 -6.75
N ILE A 394 -18.76 -3.44 -6.14
CA ILE A 394 -17.81 -4.56 -6.21
C ILE A 394 -17.98 -5.30 -7.53
N ALA A 395 -19.21 -5.61 -7.91
CA ALA A 395 -19.48 -6.30 -9.16
C ALA A 395 -19.09 -5.44 -10.38
N ASP A 396 -19.56 -4.19 -10.46
CA ASP A 396 -19.28 -3.33 -11.62
C ASP A 396 -17.78 -3.04 -11.80
N SER A 397 -16.97 -3.12 -10.73
CA SER A 397 -15.52 -2.95 -10.82
C SER A 397 -14.81 -4.01 -11.66
N ILE A 398 -15.45 -5.17 -11.87
CA ILE A 398 -14.90 -6.27 -12.67
C ILE A 398 -15.79 -6.60 -13.88
N LEU A 399 -17.12 -6.44 -13.77
CA LEU A 399 -18.08 -6.72 -14.85
C LEU A 399 -17.89 -5.80 -16.06
N VAL A 400 -17.41 -4.58 -15.86
CA VAL A 400 -17.09 -3.66 -16.98
C VAL A 400 -16.11 -4.30 -17.97
N PHE A 401 -15.16 -5.10 -17.49
CA PHE A 401 -14.20 -5.83 -18.33
C PHE A 401 -14.77 -7.11 -18.96
N LYS A 402 -15.99 -7.50 -18.56
CA LYS A 402 -16.79 -8.58 -19.14
C LYS A 402 -17.93 -8.05 -20.03
N SER A 403 -17.90 -6.76 -20.36
CA SER A 403 -18.93 -6.10 -21.19
C SER A 403 -20.35 -6.28 -20.64
N THR A 404 -20.50 -6.22 -19.31
CA THR A 404 -21.81 -6.22 -18.66
C THR A 404 -21.79 -5.35 -17.40
N SER A 405 -22.95 -5.20 -16.77
CA SER A 405 -23.11 -4.45 -15.52
C SER A 405 -24.13 -5.11 -14.60
N MET A 406 -24.09 -4.75 -13.32
CA MET A 406 -25.11 -5.14 -12.36
C MET A 406 -26.52 -4.78 -12.81
N LYS A 407 -26.69 -3.60 -13.39
CA LYS A 407 -27.98 -3.15 -13.91
C LYS A 407 -28.51 -4.10 -14.99
N GLU A 408 -27.68 -4.43 -15.98
CA GLU A 408 -28.08 -5.35 -17.06
C GLU A 408 -28.42 -6.75 -16.56
N LEU A 409 -27.70 -7.25 -15.55
CA LEU A 409 -27.97 -8.57 -14.97
C LEU A 409 -29.30 -8.58 -14.20
N LEU A 410 -29.60 -7.53 -13.44
CA LEU A 410 -30.85 -7.41 -12.68
C LEU A 410 -32.05 -7.14 -13.59
N ASP A 411 -31.90 -6.29 -14.62
CA ASP A 411 -32.98 -5.99 -15.58
C ASP A 411 -33.40 -7.25 -16.37
N LYS A 412 -32.44 -8.09 -16.80
CA LYS A 412 -32.73 -9.37 -17.46
C LYS A 412 -33.55 -10.33 -16.61
N GLN A 413 -33.38 -10.29 -15.28
CA GLN A 413 -34.17 -11.11 -14.37
C GLN A 413 -35.63 -10.64 -14.37
N ILE A 414 -35.89 -9.33 -14.38
CA ILE A 414 -37.24 -8.77 -14.38
C ILE A 414 -38.00 -9.13 -15.67
N GLU A 415 -37.33 -9.23 -16.81
CA GLU A 415 -37.96 -9.66 -18.08
C GLU A 415 -38.27 -11.16 -18.15
N LEU A 416 -37.65 -11.99 -17.29
CA LEU A 416 -37.84 -13.44 -17.25
C LEU A 416 -38.94 -13.90 -16.26
N PHE A 417 -39.50 -12.97 -15.48
CA PHE A 417 -40.67 -13.17 -14.61
C PHE A 417 -41.89 -12.45 -15.19
#